data_AF-A0A7C6H8R6-F1
#
_entry.id   AF-A0A7C6H8R6-F1
#
_cell.length_a   1.000
_cell.length_b   1.000
_cell.length_c   1.000
_cell.angle_alpha   90.00
_cell.angle_beta   90.00
_cell.angle_gamma   90.00
#
_symmetry.space_group_name_H-M   'P 1'
#
loop_
_entity.id
_entity.type
_entity.pdbx_description
1 polymer ?
#
loop_
_entity_poly.entity_id
_entity_poly.type
_entity_poly.pdbx_seq_one_letter_code
_entity_poly.pdbx_strand_id
1 'polypeptide(L)'
;MVLGRRKSRRPVNPEASRALDLLKYEVAQELGLIQGGGEEELRVALGSLKYEIADELGLSEKLRAVGWPNMTSRECGKIGGRLGGRLGGQMVKKMVEFTETQMARNHLR
;
A
#
# COMPACT_ATOMS: atom_id res chain seq x y z
N MET A 1 -1.89 -26.51 -6.22
CA MET A 1 -1.76 -25.05 -6.00
C MET A 1 -2.59 -24.31 -7.04
N VAL A 2 -3.64 -23.59 -6.63
CA VAL A 2 -4.32 -22.63 -7.53
C VAL A 2 -3.47 -21.37 -7.55
N LEU A 3 -2.81 -21.09 -8.68
CA LEU A 3 -2.07 -19.85 -8.88
C LEU A 3 -3.09 -18.70 -9.02
N GLY A 4 -3.35 -18.01 -7.91
CA GLY A 4 -4.15 -16.80 -7.92
C GLY A 4 -3.65 -15.84 -9.00
N ARG A 5 -4.57 -15.38 -9.86
CA ARG A 5 -4.33 -14.45 -10.96
C ARG A 5 -3.47 -13.29 -10.45
N ARG A 6 -2.17 -13.29 -10.79
CA ARG A 6 -1.26 -12.19 -10.43
C ARG A 6 -1.81 -10.94 -11.09
N LYS A 7 -2.46 -10.05 -10.33
CA LYS A 7 -2.76 -8.70 -10.82
C LYS A 7 -1.46 -8.10 -11.31
N SER A 8 -1.46 -7.62 -12.55
CA SER A 8 -0.35 -6.88 -13.10
C SER A 8 -0.01 -5.76 -12.11
N ARG A 9 1.27 -5.66 -11.70
CA ARG A 9 1.75 -4.56 -10.85
C ARG A 9 1.89 -3.25 -11.64
N ARG A 10 1.45 -3.23 -12.90
CA ARG A 10 1.54 -2.07 -13.77
C ARG A 10 0.28 -1.20 -13.59
N PRO A 11 0.45 0.12 -13.43
CA PRO A 11 -0.67 1.06 -13.50
C PRO A 11 -1.45 0.93 -14.81
N VAL A 12 -2.71 1.36 -14.79
CA VAL A 12 -3.56 1.39 -15.99
C VAL A 12 -2.95 2.29 -17.07
N ASN A 13 -2.45 3.47 -16.68
CA ASN A 13 -1.61 4.31 -17.53
C ASN A 13 -0.13 4.10 -17.13
N PRO A 14 0.69 3.41 -17.95
CA PRO A 14 2.10 3.19 -17.65
C PRO A 14 2.91 4.48 -17.47
N GLU A 15 2.55 5.56 -18.17
CA GLU A 15 3.23 6.84 -18.08
C GLU A 15 3.07 7.49 -16.69
N ALA A 16 2.04 7.10 -15.95
CA ALA A 16 1.79 7.59 -14.60
C ALA A 16 2.71 6.93 -13.54
N SER A 17 3.53 5.94 -13.88
CA SER A 17 4.32 5.17 -12.90
C SER A 17 5.13 6.07 -11.97
N ARG A 18 5.87 7.04 -12.54
CA ARG A 18 6.69 7.97 -11.75
C ARG A 18 5.86 8.85 -10.84
N ALA A 19 4.73 9.37 -11.33
CA ALA A 19 3.82 10.20 -10.53
C ALA A 19 3.19 9.40 -9.37
N LEU A 20 2.82 8.14 -9.62
CA LEU A 20 2.28 7.25 -8.60
C LEU A 20 3.32 6.86 -7.55
N ASP A 21 4.58 6.74 -7.92
CA ASP A 21 5.65 6.51 -6.95
C ASP A 21 5.88 7.74 -6.07
N LEU A 22 5.86 8.96 -6.63
CA LEU A 22 5.94 10.19 -5.83
C LEU A 22 4.74 10.30 -4.87
N LEU A 23 3.52 10.05 -5.35
CA LEU A 23 2.32 10.02 -4.52
C LEU A 23 2.43 9.01 -3.37
N LYS A 24 3.05 7.85 -3.62
CA LYS A 24 3.29 6.84 -2.58
C LYS A 24 4.16 7.37 -1.46
N TYR A 25 5.23 8.11 -1.80
CA TYR A 25 6.10 8.73 -0.80
C TYR A 25 5.38 9.87 -0.06
N GLU A 26 4.64 10.72 -0.77
CA GLU A 26 3.84 11.80 -0.17
C GLU A 26 2.86 11.23 0.86
N VAL A 27 2.06 10.23 0.47
CA VAL A 27 1.12 9.58 1.40
C VAL A 27 1.85 8.90 2.55
N ALA A 28 2.99 8.26 2.31
CA ALA A 28 3.77 7.66 3.39
C ALA A 28 4.29 8.71 4.39
N GLN A 29 4.70 9.89 3.92
CA GLN A 29 5.11 11.00 4.78
C GLN A 29 3.94 11.54 5.60
N GLU A 30 2.78 11.75 4.99
CA GLU A 30 1.58 12.23 5.67
C GLU A 30 1.07 11.26 6.74
N LEU A 31 1.21 9.95 6.49
CA LEU A 31 0.91 8.91 7.46
C LEU A 31 1.97 8.78 8.55
N GLY A 32 3.03 9.58 8.53
CA GLY A 32 4.14 9.53 9.48
C GLY A 32 4.97 8.25 9.39
N LEU A 33 4.90 7.52 8.27
CA LEU A 33 5.67 6.29 8.07
C LEU A 33 7.14 6.58 7.76
N ILE A 34 7.42 7.71 7.13
CA ILE A 34 8.76 8.16 6.73
C ILE A 34 8.88 9.68 6.92
N GLN A 35 10.10 10.21 7.11
CA GLN A 35 10.32 11.66 7.29
C GLN A 35 10.94 12.38 6.07
N GLY A 36 11.25 11.65 4.99
CA GLY A 36 11.86 12.25 3.80
C GLY A 36 12.95 11.41 3.15
N GLY A 37 13.20 10.20 3.64
CA GLY A 37 14.16 9.27 3.07
C GLY A 37 13.62 8.52 1.85
N GLY A 38 14.55 7.85 1.19
CA GLY A 38 14.32 7.17 -0.08
C GLY A 38 13.64 5.80 0.08
N GLU A 39 13.73 5.00 -0.99
CA GLU A 39 13.09 3.68 -1.10
C GLU A 39 13.39 2.75 0.06
N GLU A 40 14.59 2.83 0.62
CA GLU A 40 15.01 2.00 1.75
C GLU A 40 14.23 2.31 3.04
N GLU A 41 14.03 3.60 3.37
CA GLU A 41 13.27 3.99 4.56
C GLU A 41 11.83 3.50 4.43
N LEU A 42 11.22 3.71 3.26
CA LEU A 42 9.87 3.21 2.97
C LEU A 42 9.80 1.68 3.08
N ARG A 43 10.81 0.96 2.57
CA ARG A 43 10.87 -0.51 2.67
C ARG A 43 10.88 -0.97 4.12
N VAL A 44 11.71 -0.35 4.95
CA VAL A 44 11.80 -0.64 6.39
C VAL A 44 10.48 -0.31 7.09
N ALA A 45 9.93 0.89 6.86
CA ALA A 45 8.68 1.34 7.46
C ALA A 45 7.51 0.40 7.11
N LEU A 46 7.39 -0.01 5.85
CA LEU A 46 6.37 -0.98 5.43
C LEU A 46 6.61 -2.38 6.01
N GLY A 47 7.87 -2.74 6.28
CA GLY A 47 8.22 -3.96 7.01
C GLY A 47 7.66 -3.93 8.44
N SER A 48 7.95 -2.86 9.18
CA SER A 48 7.45 -2.63 10.55
C SER A 48 5.92 -2.61 10.58
N LEU A 49 5.29 -1.89 9.66
CA LEU A 49 3.84 -1.79 9.55
C LEU A 49 3.18 -3.16 9.27
N LYS A 50 3.82 -4.05 8.50
CA LYS A 50 3.31 -5.43 8.33
C LYS A 50 3.30 -6.22 9.63
N TYR A 51 4.30 -6.05 10.49
CA TYR A 51 4.32 -6.70 11.81
C TYR A 51 3.26 -6.13 12.74
N GLU A 52 3.08 -4.80 12.76
CA GLU A 52 2.00 -4.15 13.51
C GLU A 52 0.62 -4.68 13.06
N ILE A 53 0.38 -4.73 11.75
CA ILE A 53 -0.87 -5.29 11.20
C ILE A 53 -1.02 -6.78 11.54
N ALA A 54 0.07 -7.55 11.55
CA ALA A 54 0.01 -8.95 11.96
C ALA A 54 -0.44 -9.07 13.43
N ASP A 55 -0.02 -8.14 14.28
CA ASP A 55 -0.44 -8.03 15.67
C ASP A 55 -1.93 -7.73 15.81
N GLU A 56 -2.40 -6.70 15.11
CA GLU A 56 -3.83 -6.34 15.06
C GLU A 56 -4.74 -7.46 14.57
N LEU A 57 -4.20 -8.35 13.72
CA LEU A 57 -4.92 -9.50 13.18
C LEU A 57 -4.79 -10.77 14.03
N GLY A 58 -4.06 -10.74 15.15
CA GLY A 58 -3.79 -11.89 16.00
C GLY A 58 -2.91 -12.95 15.32
N LEU A 59 -2.11 -12.56 14.34
CA LEU A 59 -1.21 -13.44 13.56
C LEU A 59 0.26 -13.33 14.00
N SER A 60 0.58 -12.38 14.89
CA SER A 60 1.92 -12.13 15.42
C SER A 60 2.65 -13.37 15.93
N GLU A 61 2.03 -14.15 16.81
CA GLU A 61 2.68 -15.33 17.41
C GLU A 61 3.02 -16.38 16.35
N LYS A 62 2.06 -16.70 15.48
CA LYS A 62 2.26 -17.64 14.38
C LYS A 62 3.33 -17.15 13.43
N LEU A 63 3.29 -15.88 13.05
CA LEU A 63 4.27 -15.27 12.16
C LEU A 63 5.69 -15.36 12.74
N ARG A 64 5.86 -15.12 14.05
CA ARG A 64 7.16 -15.30 14.74
C ARG A 64 7.61 -16.76 14.77
N ALA A 65 6.68 -17.69 14.95
CA ALA A 65 7.00 -19.12 15.04
C ALA A 65 7.41 -19.74 13.70
N VAL A 66 6.73 -19.39 12.61
CA VAL A 66 6.90 -20.09 11.31
C VAL A 66 7.54 -19.21 10.22
N GLY A 67 7.54 -17.89 10.40
CA GLY A 67 7.99 -16.93 9.40
C GLY A 67 7.04 -16.77 8.21
N TRP A 68 7.23 -15.69 7.45
CA TRP A 68 6.42 -15.36 6.27
C TRP A 68 6.30 -16.49 5.23
N PRO A 69 7.36 -17.24 4.88
CA PRO A 69 7.26 -18.29 3.84
C PRO A 69 6.31 -19.43 4.21
N ASN A 70 6.08 -19.68 5.51
CA ASN A 70 5.26 -20.77 6.01
C ASN A 70 3.87 -20.32 6.48
N MET A 71 3.54 -19.03 6.34
CA MET A 71 2.18 -18.54 6.52
C MET A 71 1.29 -18.93 5.33
N THR A 72 -0.01 -19.11 5.58
CA THR A 72 -0.94 -19.38 4.48
C THR A 72 -1.11 -18.14 3.59
N SER A 73 -1.41 -18.34 2.31
CA SER A 73 -1.70 -17.24 1.38
C SER A 73 -2.86 -16.34 1.86
N ARG A 74 -3.83 -16.91 2.60
CA ARG A 74 -4.93 -16.17 3.20
C ARG A 74 -4.46 -15.22 4.29
N GLU A 75 -3.55 -15.66 5.16
CA GLU A 75 -2.99 -14.84 6.24
C GLU A 75 -2.10 -13.73 5.71
N CYS A 76 -1.16 -14.07 4.81
CA CYS A 76 -0.37 -13.08 4.09
C CYS A 76 -1.25 -12.09 3.33
N GLY A 77 -2.34 -12.57 2.72
CA GLY A 77 -3.32 -11.75 2.02
C GLY A 77 -4.07 -10.78 2.94
N LYS A 78 -4.44 -11.19 4.16
CA LYS A 78 -5.05 -10.29 5.15
C LYS A 78 -4.09 -9.18 5.55
N ILE A 79 -2.84 -9.51 5.86
CA ILE A 79 -1.82 -8.52 6.26
C ILE A 79 -1.54 -7.56 5.10
N GLY A 80 -1.27 -8.10 3.91
CA GLY A 80 -1.03 -7.30 2.71
C GLY A 80 -2.23 -6.45 2.30
N GLY A 81 -3.46 -6.94 2.49
CA GLY A 81 -4.69 -6.20 2.24
C GLY A 81 -4.87 -5.01 3.18
N ARG A 82 -4.64 -5.19 4.49
CA ARG A 82 -4.65 -4.10 5.48
C ARG A 82 -3.57 -3.06 5.18
N LEU A 83 -2.36 -3.49 4.85
CA LEU A 83 -1.26 -2.61 4.44
C LEU A 83 -1.64 -1.79 3.19
N GLY A 84 -2.17 -2.48 2.18
CA GLY A 84 -2.66 -1.87 0.95
C GLY A 84 -3.82 -0.91 1.19
N GLY A 85 -4.68 -1.15 2.17
CA GLY A 85 -5.73 -0.22 2.58
C GLY A 85 -5.18 1.04 3.26
N ARG A 86 -4.19 0.89 4.15
CA ARG A 86 -3.57 2.02 4.86
C ARG A 86 -2.79 2.94 3.92
N LEU A 87 -1.93 2.39 3.06
CA LEU A 87 -1.13 3.18 2.14
C LEU A 87 -1.83 3.37 0.79
N GLY A 88 -2.09 2.28 0.08
CA GLY A 88 -2.68 2.30 -1.26
C GLY A 88 -4.10 2.85 -1.29
N GLY A 89 -4.91 2.62 -0.25
CA GLY A 89 -6.26 3.19 -0.13
C GLY A 89 -6.23 4.71 -0.01
N GLN A 90 -5.28 5.26 0.76
CA GLN A 90 -5.08 6.71 0.85
C GLN A 90 -4.58 7.30 -0.46
N MET A 91 -3.68 6.60 -1.18
CA MET A 91 -3.30 7.00 -2.53
C MET A 91 -4.51 7.07 -3.48
N VAL A 92 -5.36 6.03 -3.48
CA VAL A 92 -6.59 6.01 -4.30
C VAL A 92 -7.51 7.16 -3.91
N LYS A 93 -7.68 7.43 -2.62
CA LYS A 93 -8.50 8.54 -2.12
C LYS A 93 -8.00 9.88 -2.67
N LYS A 94 -6.71 10.18 -2.56
CA LYS A 94 -6.12 11.41 -3.12
C LYS A 94 -6.28 11.51 -4.64
N MET A 95 -6.11 10.40 -5.35
CA MET A 95 -6.32 10.39 -6.81
C MET A 95 -7.76 10.75 -7.16
N VAL A 96 -8.73 10.20 -6.43
CA VAL A 96 -10.16 10.52 -6.61
C VAL A 96 -10.42 11.99 -6.29
N GLU A 97 -9.93 12.51 -5.17
CA GLU A 97 -10.08 13.93 -4.77
C GLU A 97 -9.51 14.88 -5.83
N PHE A 98 -8.33 14.55 -6.39
CA PHE A 98 -7.74 15.31 -7.49
C PHE A 98 -8.67 15.32 -8.71
N THR A 99 -9.17 14.15 -9.12
CA THR A 99 -10.09 14.04 -10.25
C THR A 99 -11.39 14.79 -10.01
N GLU A 100 -12.02 14.65 -8.83
CA GLU A 100 -13.23 15.39 -8.45
C GLU A 100 -13.02 16.90 -8.55
N THR A 101 -11.88 17.40 -8.07
CA THR A 101 -11.50 18.81 -8.17
C THR A 101 -11.38 19.26 -9.64
N GLN A 102 -10.75 18.45 -10.50
CA GLN A 102 -10.64 18.77 -11.93
C GLN A 102 -12.01 18.73 -12.62
N MET A 103 -12.86 17.76 -12.29
CA MET A 103 -14.21 17.65 -12.84
C MET A 103 -15.03 18.88 -12.43
N ALA A 104 -15.04 19.26 -11.15
CA ALA A 104 -15.75 20.45 -10.68
C ALA A 104 -15.28 21.73 -11.39
N ARG A 105 -13.96 21.88 -11.61
CA ARG A 105 -13.39 23.02 -12.38
C ARG A 105 -13.81 23.03 -13.84
N ASN A 106 -13.83 21.86 -14.49
CA ASN A 106 -14.17 21.75 -15.91
C ASN A 106 -15.66 21.97 -16.20
N HIS A 107 -16.55 21.76 -15.23
CA HIS A 107 -17.99 22.03 -15.36
C HIS A 107 -18.36 23.49 -15.08
N LEU A 108 -17.40 24.34 -14.72
CA LEU A 108 -17.57 25.80 -14.53
C LEU A 108 -17.14 26.61 -15.78
N ARG A 109 -17.00 25.96 -16.94
CA ARG A 109 -16.70 26.58 -18.23
C ARG A 109 -17.86 26.46 -19.19
#